data_AF-A0A2V5ZVP6-F1
#
_entry.id   AF-A0A2V5ZVP6-F1
#
_cell.length_a   1.000
_cell.length_b   1.000
_cell.length_c   1.000
_cell.angle_alpha   90.00
_cell.angle_beta   90.00
_cell.angle_gamma   90.00
#
_symmetry.space_group_name_H-M   'P 1'
#
loop_
_entity.id
_entity.type
_entity.pdbx_description
1 polymer ?
#
loop_
_entity_poly.entity_id
_entity_poly.type
_entity_poly.pdbx_seq_one_letter_code
_entity_poly.pdbx_strand_id
1 'polypeptide(L)'
;MINRSLIRPFEFRPNHSGRANKISPFAQFFPFGESFAKVSPVRSIVGRRRSLLPRRVRESPTLIRVVPFLTFLALTFCQDAFGGTAARYWFYVAKTVVGTWMIWEMYPLVEEMRWKISFAGVLAGLLGFAIWVGLAELVRVMGISPGFLKLKLGGTPWNPHEVFEQDMAQFFAIARIVGSTLVVPALEEVFFRSFLYRYIAKKDFERVPLGYYLRIPFVVTSVVFGFEHREWLAGILCGMLFQWLVCRRRRLGDAMLAHAITNLLLGIWVVWKDQWHYW
;
A
#
# COMPACT_ATOMS: atom_id res chain seq x y z
N MET A 1 -3.87 -16.53 -94.51
CA MET A 1 -4.27 -15.11 -94.64
C MET A 1 -4.50 -14.54 -93.24
N ILE A 2 -3.76 -13.48 -92.89
CA ILE A 2 -4.09 -12.36 -91.95
C ILE A 2 -4.40 -12.77 -90.47
N ASN A 3 -3.58 -12.59 -89.43
CA ASN A 3 -2.79 -11.48 -88.82
C ASN A 3 -3.50 -10.81 -87.61
N ARG A 4 -2.75 -10.74 -86.47
CA ARG A 4 -2.85 -9.81 -85.31
C ARG A 4 -4.12 -9.91 -84.44
N SER A 5 -4.16 -9.65 -83.13
CA SER A 5 -3.25 -9.36 -82.01
C SER A 5 -4.17 -8.81 -80.91
N LEU A 6 -3.77 -8.88 -79.63
CA LEU A 6 -4.34 -8.15 -78.47
C LEU A 6 -5.52 -8.81 -77.73
N ILE A 7 -5.24 -9.71 -76.78
CA ILE A 7 -5.92 -9.71 -75.47
C ILE A 7 -4.87 -10.11 -74.41
N ARG A 8 -4.55 -9.18 -73.50
CA ARG A 8 -3.60 -9.39 -72.39
C ARG A 8 -4.24 -10.30 -71.32
N PRO A 9 -3.47 -11.14 -70.61
CA PRO A 9 -3.99 -11.88 -69.47
C PRO A 9 -4.32 -10.94 -68.31
N PHE A 10 -5.51 -11.12 -67.74
CA PHE A 10 -6.02 -10.37 -66.59
C PHE A 10 -5.25 -10.82 -65.34
N GLU A 11 -4.31 -9.99 -64.88
CA GLU A 11 -3.62 -10.17 -63.59
C GLU A 11 -4.63 -10.04 -62.44
N PHE A 12 -4.79 -11.10 -61.66
CA PHE A 12 -5.54 -11.07 -60.40
C PHE A 12 -4.68 -10.40 -59.33
N ARG A 13 -4.84 -9.08 -59.14
CA ARG A 13 -4.26 -8.36 -58.00
C ARG A 13 -5.08 -8.66 -56.74
N PRO A 14 -4.49 -9.19 -55.65
CA PRO A 14 -5.20 -9.31 -54.38
C PRO A 14 -5.44 -7.90 -53.82
N ASN A 15 -6.71 -7.61 -53.57
CA ASN A 15 -7.17 -6.35 -53.00
C ASN A 15 -6.74 -6.29 -51.52
N HIS A 16 -5.75 -5.44 -51.21
CA HIS A 16 -5.42 -5.05 -49.84
C HIS A 16 -6.54 -4.17 -49.26
N SER A 17 -7.65 -4.77 -48.86
CA SER A 17 -8.60 -4.11 -47.98
C SER A 17 -8.05 -4.17 -46.55
N GLY A 18 -7.48 -3.05 -46.11
CA GLY A 18 -7.01 -2.87 -44.74
C GLY A 18 -8.11 -3.19 -43.74
N ARG A 19 -7.94 -4.28 -42.99
CA ARG A 19 -8.54 -4.40 -41.66
C ARG A 19 -7.85 -3.37 -40.79
N ALA A 20 -8.46 -2.19 -40.68
CA ALA A 20 -8.22 -1.30 -39.57
C ALA A 20 -8.42 -2.12 -38.29
N ASN A 21 -7.30 -2.44 -37.61
CA ASN A 21 -7.33 -2.92 -36.24
C ASN A 21 -8.11 -1.87 -35.45
N LYS A 22 -9.37 -2.16 -35.13
CA LYS A 22 -10.09 -1.43 -34.10
C LYS A 22 -9.38 -1.74 -32.79
N ILE A 23 -8.42 -0.88 -32.46
CA ILE A 23 -7.80 -0.82 -31.15
C ILE A 23 -8.95 -0.68 -30.16
N SER A 24 -9.10 -1.67 -29.29
CA SER A 24 -10.05 -1.62 -28.18
C SER A 24 -9.89 -0.29 -27.44
N PRO A 25 -10.97 0.42 -27.06
CA PRO A 25 -10.89 1.64 -26.26
C PRO A 25 -10.09 1.45 -24.95
N PHE A 26 -9.96 0.20 -24.48
CA PHE A 26 -9.17 -0.14 -23.31
C PHE A 26 -7.65 -0.13 -23.57
N ALA A 27 -7.18 -0.39 -24.79
CA ALA A 27 -5.75 -0.46 -25.08
C ALA A 27 -5.03 0.90 -24.98
N GLN A 28 -5.76 2.02 -25.10
CA GLN A 28 -5.21 3.36 -24.88
C GLN A 28 -4.92 3.68 -23.40
N PHE A 29 -5.52 2.95 -22.45
CA PHE A 29 -5.25 3.09 -21.01
C PHE A 29 -4.07 2.25 -20.53
N PHE A 30 -3.55 1.39 -21.39
CA PHE A 30 -2.56 0.38 -21.06
C PHE A 30 -1.40 0.45 -22.06
N PRO A 31 -0.35 1.26 -21.80
CA PRO A 31 0.87 1.22 -22.61
C PRO A 31 1.66 -0.03 -22.25
N PHE A 32 1.10 -1.22 -22.48
CA PHE A 32 1.79 -2.50 -22.35
C PHE A 32 2.59 -2.77 -23.63
N GLY A 33 3.47 -1.83 -24.00
CA GLY A 33 4.37 -1.95 -25.15
C GLY A 33 5.85 -2.01 -24.76
N GLU A 34 6.22 -1.58 -23.56
CA GLU A 34 7.64 -1.52 -23.17
C GLU A 34 8.10 -2.80 -22.47
N SER A 35 9.08 -3.46 -23.10
CA SER A 35 9.86 -4.52 -22.49
C SER A 35 10.72 -3.92 -21.38
N PHE A 36 10.24 -3.97 -20.13
CA PHE A 36 11.07 -3.66 -18.98
C PHE A 36 12.23 -4.68 -18.87
N ALA A 37 13.46 -4.18 -18.90
CA ALA A 37 14.67 -4.98 -18.72
C ALA A 37 14.61 -5.77 -17.40
N LYS A 38 15.22 -6.97 -17.38
CA LYS A 38 15.29 -7.82 -16.18
C LYS A 38 15.93 -7.03 -15.04
N VAL A 39 15.16 -6.74 -13.98
CA VAL A 39 15.72 -6.42 -12.67
C VAL A 39 16.01 -7.75 -11.98
N SER A 40 17.21 -7.87 -11.40
CA SER A 40 17.70 -9.13 -10.85
C SER A 40 16.74 -9.76 -9.84
N PRO A 41 16.61 -11.09 -9.82
CA PRO A 41 15.80 -11.79 -8.83
C PRO A 41 16.39 -11.63 -7.43
N VAL A 42 15.51 -11.78 -6.44
CA VAL A 42 15.83 -11.94 -5.00
C VAL A 42 17.13 -12.73 -4.84
N ARG A 43 18.16 -12.09 -4.27
CA ARG A 43 19.42 -12.77 -3.97
C ARG A 43 19.15 -13.94 -3.01
N SER A 44 19.54 -15.15 -3.38
CA SER A 44 19.69 -16.23 -2.39
C SER A 44 20.78 -15.81 -1.43
N ILE A 45 20.41 -15.47 -0.19
CA ILE A 45 21.40 -15.16 0.84
C ILE A 45 22.10 -16.47 1.19
N VAL A 46 23.30 -16.66 0.65
CA VAL A 46 24.25 -17.66 1.16
C VAL A 46 24.72 -17.14 2.51
N GLY A 47 24.05 -17.58 3.57
CA GLY A 47 24.30 -17.13 4.94
C GLY A 47 23.38 -17.81 5.93
N ARG A 48 23.98 -18.50 6.89
CA ARG A 48 23.41 -19.40 7.90
C ARG A 48 22.46 -18.71 8.91
N ARG A 49 21.42 -17.99 8.47
CA ARG A 49 20.36 -17.50 9.38
C ARG A 49 19.18 -18.46 9.33
N ARG A 50 18.91 -19.17 10.44
CA ARG A 50 17.71 -20.01 10.60
C ARG A 50 16.49 -19.08 10.70
N SER A 51 15.84 -18.83 9.56
CA SER A 51 14.55 -18.15 9.52
C SER A 51 13.43 -19.12 9.91
N LEU A 52 12.45 -18.65 10.67
CA LEU A 52 11.24 -19.41 10.97
C LEU A 52 10.18 -19.30 9.85
N LEU A 53 10.37 -18.40 8.86
CA LEU A 53 9.47 -18.33 7.72
C LEU A 53 9.66 -19.57 6.80
N PRO A 54 8.57 -20.19 6.35
CA PRO A 54 8.63 -21.29 5.40
C PRO A 54 9.46 -20.90 4.16
N ARG A 55 10.26 -21.84 3.66
CA ARG A 55 11.12 -21.63 2.49
C ARG A 55 10.35 -21.06 1.29
N ARG A 56 9.12 -21.56 1.04
CA ARG A 56 8.22 -21.08 -0.02
C ARG A 56 7.89 -19.59 0.10
N VAL A 57 7.74 -19.06 1.32
CA VAL A 57 7.46 -17.63 1.55
C VAL A 57 8.70 -16.80 1.24
N ARG A 58 9.88 -17.23 1.70
CA ARG A 58 11.14 -16.51 1.51
C ARG A 58 11.62 -16.45 0.07
N GLU A 59 11.40 -17.51 -0.69
CA GLU A 59 11.84 -17.60 -2.09
C GLU A 59 10.84 -16.99 -3.08
N SER A 60 9.61 -16.67 -2.64
CA SER A 60 8.60 -16.06 -3.50
C SER A 60 8.56 -14.54 -3.30
N PRO A 61 8.86 -13.74 -4.35
CA PRO A 61 8.75 -12.29 -4.29
C PRO A 61 7.36 -11.78 -3.91
N THR A 62 6.32 -12.54 -4.26
CA THR A 62 4.93 -12.22 -3.92
C THR A 62 4.68 -12.54 -2.44
N LEU A 63 4.96 -13.77 -2.00
CA LEU A 63 4.59 -14.20 -0.65
C LEU A 63 5.34 -13.41 0.43
N ILE A 64 6.62 -13.06 0.21
CA ILE A 64 7.37 -12.28 1.19
C ILE A 64 6.82 -10.85 1.38
N ARG A 65 6.09 -10.31 0.40
CA ARG A 65 5.44 -8.99 0.46
C ARG A 65 3.98 -9.05 0.92
N VAL A 66 3.33 -10.22 0.79
CA VAL A 66 1.91 -10.41 1.08
C VAL A 66 1.67 -11.04 2.45
N VAL A 67 2.35 -12.15 2.76
CA VAL A 67 2.10 -12.92 3.99
C VAL A 67 2.28 -12.08 5.26
N PRO A 68 3.32 -11.24 5.38
CA PRO A 68 3.51 -10.41 6.57
C PRO A 68 2.36 -9.43 6.84
N PHE A 69 1.95 -8.71 5.80
CA PHE A 69 0.84 -7.77 5.90
C PHE A 69 -0.49 -8.49 6.19
N LEU A 70 -0.80 -9.57 5.48
CA LEU A 70 -2.03 -10.34 5.76
C LEU A 70 -2.05 -10.97 7.15
N THR A 71 -0.89 -11.37 7.69
CA THR A 71 -0.82 -11.88 9.07
C THR A 71 -1.07 -10.75 10.07
N PHE A 72 -0.51 -9.57 9.85
CA PHE A 72 -0.77 -8.40 10.68
C PHE A 72 -2.25 -7.98 10.65
N LEU A 73 -2.86 -8.02 9.47
CA LEU A 73 -4.27 -7.76 9.27
C LEU A 73 -5.15 -8.81 9.96
N ALA A 74 -4.84 -10.11 9.82
CA ALA A 74 -5.55 -11.18 10.50
C ALA A 74 -5.49 -11.03 12.04
N LEU A 75 -4.34 -10.67 12.61
CA LEU A 75 -4.21 -10.39 14.04
C LEU A 75 -4.99 -9.14 14.47
N THR A 76 -5.11 -8.15 13.58
CA THR A 76 -5.97 -6.97 13.81
C THR A 76 -7.45 -7.36 13.82
N PHE A 77 -7.89 -8.27 12.95
CA PHE A 77 -9.25 -8.82 13.03
C PHE A 77 -9.48 -9.62 14.31
N CYS A 78 -8.52 -10.46 14.73
CA CYS A 78 -8.61 -11.22 15.98
C CYS A 78 -8.70 -10.31 17.21
N GLN A 79 -7.99 -9.18 17.21
CA GLN A 79 -8.04 -8.17 18.26
C GLN A 79 -9.48 -7.69 18.51
N ASP A 80 -10.23 -7.43 17.45
CA ASP A 80 -11.60 -6.90 17.54
C ASP A 80 -12.64 -8.02 17.73
N ALA A 81 -12.39 -9.22 17.20
CA ALA A 81 -13.31 -10.36 17.29
C ALA A 81 -13.25 -11.11 18.63
N PHE A 82 -12.06 -11.25 19.22
CA PHE A 82 -11.83 -12.10 20.41
C PHE A 82 -11.26 -11.35 21.62
N GLY A 83 -11.02 -10.04 21.50
CA GLY A 83 -10.23 -9.30 22.48
C GLY A 83 -10.91 -8.96 23.80
N GLY A 84 -12.22 -9.13 23.97
CA GLY A 84 -12.92 -8.61 25.16
C GLY A 84 -12.54 -7.15 25.48
N THR A 85 -12.77 -6.69 26.71
CA THR A 85 -12.41 -5.31 27.08
C THR A 85 -10.89 -5.15 27.24
N ALA A 86 -10.18 -6.09 27.87
CA ALA A 86 -8.75 -5.96 28.15
C ALA A 86 -7.83 -6.69 27.15
N ALA A 87 -8.21 -7.85 26.63
CA ALA A 87 -7.31 -8.65 25.78
C ALA A 87 -7.02 -7.99 24.42
N ARG A 88 -7.91 -7.12 23.90
CA ARG A 88 -7.68 -6.34 22.66
C ARG A 88 -6.41 -5.49 22.72
N TYR A 89 -6.00 -5.05 23.92
CA TYR A 89 -4.78 -4.26 24.11
C TYR A 89 -3.53 -5.15 24.03
N TRP A 90 -3.59 -6.35 24.61
CA TRP A 90 -2.54 -7.36 24.49
C TRP A 90 -2.40 -7.92 23.08
N PHE A 91 -3.52 -8.10 22.35
CA PHE A 91 -3.49 -8.45 20.93
C PHE A 91 -2.75 -7.39 20.10
N TYR A 92 -2.90 -6.11 20.43
CA TYR A 92 -2.14 -5.03 19.79
C TYR A 92 -0.63 -5.20 20.03
N VAL A 93 -0.22 -5.48 21.27
CA VAL A 93 1.20 -5.73 21.58
C VAL A 93 1.70 -6.96 20.83
N ALA A 94 0.96 -8.06 20.87
CA ALA A 94 1.30 -9.31 20.18
C ALA A 94 1.46 -9.11 18.67
N LYS A 95 0.52 -8.44 18.00
CA LYS A 95 0.61 -8.18 16.56
C LYS A 95 1.78 -7.26 16.21
N THR A 96 2.11 -6.32 17.09
CA THR A 96 3.28 -5.43 16.92
C THR A 96 4.59 -6.21 17.02
N VAL A 97 4.70 -7.14 17.98
CA VAL A 97 5.86 -8.03 18.11
C VAL A 97 5.99 -8.95 16.90
N VAL A 98 4.90 -9.60 16.48
CA VAL A 98 4.88 -10.47 15.29
C VAL A 98 5.23 -9.67 14.03
N GLY A 99 4.65 -8.48 13.85
CA GLY A 99 4.95 -7.60 12.73
C GLY A 99 6.41 -7.16 12.69
N THR A 100 6.99 -6.80 13.84
CA THR A 100 8.41 -6.45 13.96
C THR A 100 9.30 -7.63 13.57
N TRP A 101 8.98 -8.84 14.05
CA TRP A 101 9.70 -10.05 13.67
C TRP A 101 9.59 -10.31 12.16
N MET A 102 8.41 -10.15 11.56
CA MET A 102 8.22 -10.33 10.12
C MET A 102 8.99 -9.29 9.30
N ILE A 103 9.02 -8.03 9.71
CA ILE A 103 9.85 -6.99 9.10
C ILE A 103 11.31 -7.41 9.14
N TRP A 104 11.79 -7.93 10.27
CA TRP A 104 13.17 -8.40 10.39
C TRP A 104 13.49 -9.53 9.39
N GLU A 105 12.57 -10.47 9.20
CA GLU A 105 12.71 -11.54 8.19
C GLU A 105 12.65 -11.03 6.74
N MET A 106 11.79 -10.04 6.46
CA MET A 106 11.64 -9.43 5.14
C MET A 106 12.81 -8.51 4.77
N TYR A 107 13.42 -7.84 5.76
CA TYR A 107 14.39 -6.78 5.54
C TYR A 107 15.53 -7.11 4.58
N PRO A 108 16.22 -8.27 4.72
CA PRO A 108 17.28 -8.61 3.79
C PRO A 108 16.76 -9.15 2.44
N LEU A 109 15.47 -9.50 2.33
CA LEU A 109 14.86 -10.10 1.13
C LEU A 109 14.12 -9.10 0.23
N VAL A 110 13.60 -8.00 0.81
CA VAL A 110 12.89 -6.93 0.09
C VAL A 110 13.83 -5.73 -0.04
N GLU A 111 14.48 -5.60 -1.20
CA GLU A 111 15.49 -4.56 -1.44
C GLU A 111 14.93 -3.15 -1.35
N GLU A 112 13.66 -2.95 -1.71
CA GLU A 112 13.05 -1.62 -1.66
C GLU A 112 12.78 -1.15 -0.23
N MET A 113 12.70 -2.06 0.76
CA MET A 113 12.37 -1.76 2.15
C MET A 113 13.57 -1.16 2.90
N ARG A 114 13.95 0.05 2.51
CA ARG A 114 15.06 0.82 3.07
C ARG A 114 14.57 2.18 3.50
N TRP A 115 14.48 2.38 4.81
CA TRP A 115 14.12 3.67 5.39
C TRP A 115 15.06 4.77 4.89
N LYS A 116 14.49 5.93 4.58
CA LYS A 116 15.27 7.10 4.17
C LYS A 116 14.65 8.35 4.78
N ILE A 117 15.41 9.01 5.65
CA ILE A 117 15.05 10.35 6.11
C ILE A 117 15.24 11.31 4.93
N SER A 118 14.16 11.99 4.54
CA SER A 118 14.19 12.99 3.48
C SER A 118 13.21 14.11 3.75
N PHE A 119 13.57 15.32 3.29
CA PHE A 119 12.70 16.48 3.42
C PHE A 119 11.32 16.27 2.77
N ALA A 120 11.30 15.65 1.58
CA ALA A 120 10.05 15.34 0.89
C ALA A 120 9.18 14.35 1.67
N GLY A 121 9.77 13.34 2.29
CA GLY A 121 9.04 12.40 3.16
C GLY A 121 8.49 13.08 4.41
N VAL A 122 9.26 13.98 5.04
CA VAL A 122 8.79 14.77 6.19
C VAL A 122 7.60 15.66 5.82
N LEU A 123 7.71 16.44 4.73
CA LEU A 123 6.62 17.29 4.27
C LEU A 123 5.38 16.48 3.88
N ALA A 124 5.56 15.35 3.19
CA ALA A 124 4.44 14.47 2.86
C ALA A 124 3.79 13.86 4.12
N GLY A 125 4.57 13.54 5.15
CA GLY A 125 4.02 13.05 6.42
C GLY A 125 3.21 14.10 7.17
N LEU A 126 3.71 15.35 7.21
CA LEU A 126 2.97 16.50 7.75
C LEU A 126 1.67 16.74 6.99
N LEU A 127 1.72 16.68 5.66
CA LEU A 127 0.54 16.82 4.81
C LEU A 127 -0.44 15.66 5.03
N GLY A 128 0.03 14.42 5.16
CA GLY A 128 -0.81 13.26 5.46
C GLY A 128 -1.54 13.41 6.79
N PHE A 129 -0.85 13.91 7.83
CA PHE A 129 -1.48 14.24 9.11
C PHE A 129 -2.54 15.35 8.97
N ALA A 130 -2.22 16.43 8.26
CA ALA A 130 -3.15 17.52 8.02
C ALA A 130 -4.39 17.08 7.23
N ILE A 131 -4.23 16.19 6.24
CA ILE A 131 -5.34 15.55 5.53
C ILE A 131 -6.21 14.76 6.51
N TRP A 132 -5.60 13.95 7.37
CA TRP A 132 -6.34 13.05 8.26
C TRP A 132 -7.22 13.82 9.26
N VAL A 133 -6.63 14.77 9.98
CA VAL A 133 -7.35 15.54 11.01
C VAL A 133 -8.18 16.66 10.39
N GLY A 134 -7.63 17.34 9.39
CA GLY A 134 -8.25 18.51 8.76
C GLY A 134 -9.48 18.18 7.93
N LEU A 135 -9.55 16.99 7.31
CA LEU A 135 -10.72 16.58 6.53
C LEU A 135 -11.97 16.40 7.41
N ALA A 136 -11.81 15.81 8.60
CA ALA A 136 -12.90 15.65 9.54
C ALA A 136 -13.44 17.01 10.00
N GLU A 137 -12.55 17.96 10.29
CA GLU A 137 -12.91 19.31 10.70
C GLU A 137 -13.55 20.10 9.54
N LEU A 138 -13.02 19.98 8.32
CA LEU A 138 -13.57 20.63 7.13
C LEU A 138 -15.02 20.20 6.87
N VAL A 139 -15.30 18.89 6.93
CA VAL A 139 -16.65 18.36 6.74
C VAL A 139 -17.59 18.83 7.85
N ARG A 140 -17.11 18.92 9.09
CA ARG A 140 -17.87 19.49 10.21
C ARG A 140 -18.23 20.96 9.97
N VAL A 141 -17.28 21.78 9.53
CA VAL A 141 -17.49 23.20 9.21
C VAL A 141 -18.47 23.39 8.04
N MET A 142 -18.47 22.46 7.08
CA MET A 142 -19.44 22.46 5.96
C MET A 142 -20.84 22.00 6.37
N GLY A 143 -21.10 21.71 7.65
CA GLY A 143 -22.41 21.29 8.15
C GLY A 143 -22.78 19.85 7.79
N ILE A 144 -21.82 19.06 7.30
CA ILE A 144 -22.02 17.65 6.97
C ILE A 144 -21.63 16.81 8.19
N SER A 145 -22.42 15.78 8.51
CA SER A 145 -22.06 14.86 9.59
C SER A 145 -20.75 14.12 9.24
N PRO A 146 -19.70 14.21 10.09
CA PRO A 146 -18.43 13.51 9.85
C PRO A 146 -18.60 11.98 9.78
N GLY A 147 -19.71 11.44 10.27
CA GLY A 147 -20.03 10.02 10.20
C GLY A 147 -20.09 9.48 8.76
N PHE A 148 -20.39 10.31 7.76
CA PHE A 148 -20.36 9.90 6.34
C PHE A 148 -18.94 9.49 5.88
N LEU A 149 -17.90 10.08 6.47
CA LEU A 149 -16.51 9.77 6.14
C LEU A 149 -15.98 8.54 6.89
N LYS A 150 -16.80 7.90 7.73
CA LYS A 150 -16.40 6.75 8.52
C LYS A 150 -17.10 5.49 8.02
N LEU A 151 -16.31 4.49 7.63
CA LEU A 151 -16.82 3.15 7.48
C LEU A 151 -17.16 2.58 8.86
N LYS A 152 -18.22 1.77 8.94
CA LYS A 152 -18.51 0.91 10.10
C LYS A 152 -17.58 -0.30 10.14
N LEU A 153 -16.28 -0.07 9.93
CA LEU A 153 -15.23 -1.08 9.99
C LEU A 153 -14.47 -0.86 11.31
N GLY A 154 -14.86 -1.59 12.36
CA GLY A 154 -14.13 -1.63 13.63
C GLY A 154 -15.00 -1.43 14.88
N GLY A 155 -14.49 -1.95 15.99
CA GLY A 155 -15.13 -1.93 17.30
C GLY A 155 -15.14 -0.55 18.00
N THR A 156 -15.50 -0.53 19.27
CA THR A 156 -15.53 0.69 20.12
C THR A 156 -14.18 1.43 20.11
N PRO A 157 -14.18 2.77 20.31
CA PRO A 157 -12.96 3.56 20.43
C PRO A 157 -11.90 2.88 21.31
N TRP A 158 -10.65 2.88 20.87
CA TRP A 158 -9.56 2.27 21.62
C TRP A 158 -8.96 3.26 22.62
N ASN A 159 -9.61 3.41 23.78
CA ASN A 159 -9.15 4.24 24.89
C ASN A 159 -8.64 3.36 26.05
N PRO A 160 -7.32 3.28 26.33
CA PRO A 160 -6.81 2.45 27.41
C PRO A 160 -7.16 2.97 28.81
N HIS A 161 -7.45 4.27 28.96
CA HIS A 161 -7.81 4.86 30.26
C HIS A 161 -9.21 4.46 30.75
N GLU A 162 -10.05 3.91 29.86
CA GLU A 162 -11.35 3.35 30.23
C GLU A 162 -11.26 1.94 30.83
N VAL A 163 -10.09 1.29 30.73
CA VAL A 163 -9.91 -0.13 31.06
C VAL A 163 -8.80 -0.36 32.09
N PHE A 164 -7.75 0.46 32.06
CA PHE A 164 -6.57 0.28 32.89
C PHE A 164 -6.25 1.53 33.71
N GLU A 165 -5.55 1.32 34.82
CA GLU A 165 -4.94 2.40 35.59
C GLU A 165 -3.87 3.15 34.78
N GLN A 166 -3.50 4.34 35.26
CA GLN A 166 -2.72 5.33 34.51
C GLN A 166 -1.43 4.76 33.88
N ASP A 167 -0.61 4.03 34.64
CA ASP A 167 0.69 3.54 34.16
C ASP A 167 0.53 2.50 33.04
N MET A 168 -0.41 1.57 33.21
CA MET A 168 -0.69 0.54 32.22
C MET A 168 -1.39 1.13 30.99
N ALA A 169 -2.26 2.13 31.18
CA ALA A 169 -2.89 2.84 30.08
C ALA A 169 -1.87 3.60 29.23
N GLN A 170 -0.91 4.27 29.87
CA GLN A 170 0.22 4.92 29.20
C GLN A 170 1.09 3.92 28.44
N PHE A 171 1.40 2.76 29.05
CA PHE A 171 2.13 1.69 28.37
C PHE A 171 1.44 1.30 27.05
N PHE A 172 0.14 1.05 27.07
CA PHE A 172 -0.61 0.67 25.87
C PHE A 172 -0.68 1.78 24.83
N ALA A 173 -0.87 3.03 25.25
CA ALA A 173 -0.85 4.18 24.35
C ALA A 173 0.53 4.33 23.66
N ILE A 174 1.63 4.22 24.41
CA ILE A 174 3.00 4.26 23.87
C ILE A 174 3.24 3.08 22.93
N ALA A 175 2.88 1.85 23.34
CA ALA A 175 3.02 0.67 22.50
C ALA A 175 2.26 0.83 21.17
N ARG A 176 1.08 1.46 21.21
CA ARG A 176 0.29 1.78 20.02
C ARG A 176 0.98 2.80 19.13
N ILE A 177 1.47 3.90 19.68
CA ILE A 177 2.21 4.92 18.92
C ILE A 177 3.44 4.31 18.25
N VAL A 178 4.22 3.52 18.98
CA VAL A 178 5.44 2.87 18.44
C VAL A 178 5.08 1.88 17.34
N GLY A 179 4.09 1.01 17.57
CA GLY A 179 3.62 0.02 16.60
C GLY A 179 3.09 0.67 15.31
N SER A 180 2.21 1.66 15.43
CA SER A 180 1.65 2.37 14.28
C SER A 180 2.68 3.24 13.55
N THR A 181 3.72 3.72 14.23
CA THR A 181 4.75 4.56 13.61
C THR A 181 5.83 3.74 12.90
N LEU A 182 6.26 2.62 13.47
CA LEU A 182 7.43 1.90 12.97
C LEU A 182 7.09 0.59 12.24
N VAL A 183 6.07 -0.13 12.72
CA VAL A 183 5.73 -1.46 12.19
C VAL A 183 4.76 -1.34 11.04
N VAL A 184 3.65 -0.63 11.25
CA VAL A 184 2.58 -0.49 10.26
C VAL A 184 3.08 0.06 8.92
N PRO A 185 3.84 1.18 8.85
CA PRO A 185 4.27 1.72 7.56
C PRO A 185 5.20 0.77 6.81
N ALA A 186 6.04 0.02 7.52
CA ALA A 186 6.93 -0.93 6.85
C ALA A 186 6.16 -2.09 6.21
N LEU A 187 5.15 -2.62 6.89
CA LEU A 187 4.31 -3.69 6.35
C LEU A 187 3.40 -3.20 5.22
N GLU A 188 2.69 -2.10 5.45
CA GLU A 188 1.74 -1.55 4.49
C GLU A 188 2.42 -1.04 3.23
N GLU A 189 3.50 -0.25 3.34
CA GLU A 189 4.15 0.28 2.13
C GLU A 189 4.77 -0.83 1.28
N VAL A 190 5.31 -1.89 1.89
CA VAL A 190 5.78 -3.06 1.14
C VAL A 190 4.62 -3.76 0.43
N PHE A 191 3.50 -3.97 1.11
CA PHE A 191 2.34 -4.61 0.50
C PHE A 191 1.75 -3.76 -0.63
N PHE A 192 1.40 -2.50 -0.36
CA PHE A 192 0.68 -1.67 -1.30
C PHE A 192 1.55 -1.17 -2.45
N ARG A 193 2.74 -0.64 -2.16
CA ARG A 193 3.56 0.09 -3.15
C ARG A 193 4.58 -0.83 -3.79
N SER A 194 5.20 -1.72 -3.02
CA SER A 194 6.16 -2.69 -3.56
C SER A 194 5.47 -3.90 -4.21
N PHE A 195 4.28 -4.33 -3.76
CA PHE A 195 3.55 -5.44 -4.37
C PHE A 195 2.30 -5.01 -5.16
N LEU A 196 1.21 -4.63 -4.48
CA LEU A 196 -0.14 -4.53 -5.07
C LEU A 196 -0.19 -3.59 -6.28
N TYR A 197 0.38 -2.39 -6.16
CA TYR A 197 0.45 -1.41 -7.25
C TYR A 197 1.12 -2.00 -8.49
N ARG A 198 2.30 -2.61 -8.33
CA ARG A 198 3.04 -3.21 -9.45
C ARG A 198 2.36 -4.48 -9.98
N TYR A 199 1.68 -5.23 -9.11
CA TYR A 199 0.99 -6.47 -9.47
C TYR A 199 -0.29 -6.23 -10.28
N ILE A 200 -1.04 -5.16 -9.97
CA ILE A 200 -2.17 -4.70 -10.80
C ILE A 200 -1.69 -4.34 -12.20
N ALA A 201 -0.50 -3.76 -12.32
CA ALA A 201 0.10 -3.47 -13.62
C ALA A 201 0.52 -4.75 -14.35
N LYS A 202 1.28 -5.64 -13.70
CA LYS A 202 1.80 -6.87 -14.32
C LYS A 202 2.03 -7.96 -13.29
N LYS A 203 1.66 -9.21 -13.63
CA LYS A 203 1.87 -10.38 -12.75
C LYS A 203 3.34 -10.58 -12.37
N ASP A 204 4.25 -10.39 -13.33
CA ASP A 204 5.70 -10.30 -13.09
C ASP A 204 6.07 -8.87 -12.64
N PHE A 205 5.58 -8.52 -11.45
CA PHE A 205 5.52 -7.15 -10.94
C PHE A 205 6.89 -6.56 -10.65
N GLU A 206 7.92 -7.38 -10.38
CA GLU A 206 9.28 -6.92 -10.12
C GLU A 206 9.91 -6.26 -11.36
N ARG A 207 9.39 -6.53 -12.56
CA ARG A 207 9.79 -5.82 -13.77
C ARG A 207 9.26 -4.40 -13.85
N VAL A 208 8.20 -4.06 -13.11
CA VAL A 208 7.67 -2.70 -13.10
C VAL A 208 8.57 -1.86 -12.18
N PRO A 209 9.24 -0.81 -12.68
CA PRO A 209 10.07 0.03 -11.83
C PRO A 209 9.23 0.69 -10.73
N LEU A 210 9.74 0.72 -9.50
CA LEU A 210 9.01 1.25 -8.34
C LEU A 210 8.47 2.68 -8.57
N GLY A 211 9.22 3.52 -9.30
CA GLY A 211 8.83 4.90 -9.60
C GLY A 211 7.95 5.09 -10.83
N TYR A 212 7.55 4.03 -11.54
CA TYR A 212 6.81 4.15 -12.79
C TYR A 212 5.33 4.49 -12.53
N TYR A 213 4.87 5.61 -13.07
CA TYR A 213 3.50 6.08 -12.85
C TYR A 213 2.53 5.40 -13.82
N LEU A 214 1.47 4.79 -13.27
CA LEU A 214 0.41 4.10 -14.00
C LEU A 214 -0.93 4.50 -13.39
N ARG A 215 -1.83 5.06 -14.21
CA ARG A 215 -3.09 5.62 -13.76
C ARG A 215 -3.99 4.60 -13.05
N ILE A 216 -4.18 3.42 -13.65
CA ILE A 216 -5.08 2.39 -13.10
C ILE A 216 -4.55 1.82 -11.78
N PRO A 217 -3.31 1.30 -11.69
CA PRO A 217 -2.69 0.94 -10.42
C PRO A 217 -2.74 2.03 -9.35
N PHE A 218 -2.51 3.29 -9.73
CA PHE A 218 -2.51 4.42 -8.81
C PHE A 218 -3.87 4.60 -8.13
N VAL A 219 -4.94 4.63 -8.93
CA VAL A 219 -6.31 4.79 -8.39
C VAL A 219 -6.72 3.56 -7.61
N VAL A 220 -6.58 2.35 -8.19
CA VAL A 220 -7.06 1.11 -7.56
C VAL A 220 -6.34 0.86 -6.25
N THR A 221 -5.01 0.97 -6.20
CA THR A 221 -4.25 0.74 -4.96
C THR A 221 -4.62 1.74 -3.88
N SER A 222 -4.81 3.02 -4.23
CA SER A 222 -5.20 4.06 -3.27
C SER A 222 -6.62 3.83 -2.72
N VAL A 223 -7.56 3.36 -3.55
CA VAL A 223 -8.91 3.00 -3.12
C VAL A 223 -8.88 1.80 -2.17
N VAL A 224 -8.14 0.74 -2.51
CA VAL A 224 -7.99 -0.44 -1.63
C VAL A 224 -7.35 -0.04 -0.30
N PHE A 225 -6.32 0.81 -0.33
CA PHE A 225 -5.68 1.34 0.88
C PHE A 225 -6.67 2.13 1.74
N GLY A 226 -7.49 2.99 1.12
CA GLY A 226 -8.49 3.77 1.85
C GLY A 226 -9.54 2.90 2.55
N PHE A 227 -10.03 1.84 1.91
CA PHE A 227 -11.06 0.97 2.49
C PHE A 227 -10.58 0.08 3.65
N GLU A 228 -9.28 -0.03 3.88
CA GLU A 228 -8.74 -0.64 5.10
C GLU A 228 -8.98 0.24 6.35
N HIS A 229 -9.19 1.54 6.15
CA HIS A 229 -9.28 2.52 7.21
C HIS A 229 -10.72 2.92 7.51
N ARG A 230 -10.98 3.25 8.79
CA ARG A 230 -12.27 3.84 9.21
C ARG A 230 -12.52 5.14 8.44
N GLU A 231 -11.56 6.06 8.46
CA GLU A 231 -11.58 7.33 7.73
C GLU A 231 -11.20 7.11 6.26
N TRP A 232 -12.05 6.40 5.52
CA TRP A 232 -11.73 5.86 4.20
C TRP A 232 -11.22 6.92 3.22
N LEU A 233 -11.83 8.12 3.20
CA LEU A 233 -11.44 9.19 2.29
C LEU A 233 -10.07 9.75 2.64
N ALA A 234 -9.77 9.94 3.93
CA ALA A 234 -8.43 10.33 4.37
C ALA A 234 -7.40 9.24 3.99
N GLY A 235 -7.78 7.97 4.18
CA GLY A 235 -7.00 6.82 3.72
C GLY A 235 -6.71 6.87 2.23
N ILE A 236 -7.70 7.12 1.36
CA ILE A 236 -7.49 7.25 -0.10
C ILE A 236 -6.50 8.38 -0.41
N LEU A 237 -6.70 9.57 0.18
CA LEU A 237 -5.86 10.74 -0.09
C LEU A 237 -4.41 10.53 0.37
N CYS A 238 -4.20 9.96 1.56
CA CYS A 238 -2.88 9.53 2.02
C CYS A 238 -2.31 8.44 1.11
N GLY A 239 -3.16 7.50 0.68
CA GLY A 239 -2.86 6.45 -0.28
C GLY A 239 -2.21 7.00 -1.55
N MET A 240 -2.89 7.98 -2.14
CA MET A 240 -2.45 8.73 -3.33
C MET A 240 -1.18 9.53 -3.07
N LEU A 241 -1.08 10.21 -1.92
CA LEU A 241 0.09 11.01 -1.54
C LEU A 241 1.36 10.15 -1.43
N PHE A 242 1.29 9.03 -0.74
CA PHE A 242 2.42 8.12 -0.57
C PHE A 242 2.80 7.47 -1.90
N GLN A 243 1.82 7.05 -2.72
CA GLN A 243 2.10 6.50 -4.04
C GLN A 243 2.73 7.54 -4.98
N TRP A 244 2.23 8.79 -4.96
CA TRP A 244 2.81 9.90 -5.71
C TRP A 244 4.27 10.15 -5.31
N LEU A 245 4.54 10.13 -4.00
CA LEU A 245 5.89 10.30 -3.47
C LEU A 245 6.83 9.20 -3.97
N VAL A 246 6.38 7.94 -3.96
CA VAL A 246 7.15 6.81 -4.52
C VAL A 246 7.40 7.00 -6.03
N CYS A 247 6.39 7.39 -6.80
CA CYS A 247 6.56 7.66 -8.23
C CYS A 247 7.56 8.79 -8.49
N ARG A 248 7.50 9.87 -7.69
CA ARG A 248 8.37 11.04 -7.86
C ARG A 248 9.81 10.80 -7.42
N ARG A 249 10.00 10.04 -6.35
CA ARG A 249 11.30 9.84 -5.68
C ARG A 249 11.97 8.52 -6.00
N ARG A 250 11.20 7.56 -6.56
CA ARG A 250 11.64 6.21 -6.93
C ARG A 250 12.17 5.40 -5.74
N ARG A 251 11.66 5.67 -4.53
CA ARG A 251 12.12 5.07 -3.27
C ARG A 251 10.95 4.80 -2.36
N LEU A 252 10.88 3.57 -1.83
CA LEU A 252 9.83 3.17 -0.89
C LEU A 252 10.02 3.83 0.47
N GLY A 253 11.27 3.99 0.91
CA GLY A 253 11.62 4.59 2.20
C GLY A 253 11.09 6.00 2.43
N ASP A 254 10.89 6.79 1.36
CA ASP A 254 10.29 8.12 1.47
C ASP A 254 8.80 8.02 1.86
N ALA A 255 8.06 7.06 1.32
CA ALA A 255 6.67 6.79 1.70
C ALA A 255 6.56 6.16 3.08
N MET A 256 7.45 5.22 3.43
CA MET A 256 7.51 4.66 4.79
C MET A 256 7.73 5.76 5.83
N LEU A 257 8.63 6.71 5.56
CA LEU A 257 8.86 7.87 6.44
C LEU A 257 7.63 8.77 6.52
N ALA A 258 7.03 9.13 5.38
CA ALA A 258 5.85 9.99 5.36
C ALA A 258 4.72 9.38 6.19
N HIS A 259 4.43 8.11 5.96
CA HIS A 259 3.40 7.36 6.68
C HIS A 259 3.74 7.23 8.18
N ALA A 260 5.00 6.94 8.54
CA ALA A 260 5.43 6.93 9.94
C ALA A 260 5.19 8.27 10.65
N ILE A 261 5.53 9.39 9.99
CA ILE A 261 5.31 10.73 10.54
C ILE A 261 3.82 11.02 10.68
N THR A 262 3.00 10.66 9.69
CA THR A 262 1.53 10.78 9.79
C THR A 262 1.01 10.02 11.01
N ASN A 263 1.43 8.78 11.22
CA ASN A 263 0.96 7.96 12.34
C ASN A 263 1.48 8.43 13.70
N LEU A 264 2.73 8.90 13.76
CA LEU A 264 3.30 9.48 14.98
C LEU A 264 2.53 10.72 15.41
N LEU A 265 2.29 11.65 14.49
CA LEU A 265 1.58 12.89 14.77
C LEU A 265 0.12 12.62 15.10
N LEU A 266 -0.54 11.69 14.40
CA LEU A 266 -1.90 11.27 14.71
C LEU A 266 -1.96 10.63 16.11
N GLY A 267 -1.00 9.79 16.47
CA GLY A 267 -0.95 9.19 17.80
C GLY A 267 -0.74 10.20 18.92
N ILE A 268 0.17 11.16 18.73
CA ILE A 268 0.36 12.29 19.66
C ILE A 268 -0.93 13.10 19.77
N TRP A 269 -1.57 13.40 18.64
CA TRP A 269 -2.84 14.15 18.59
C TRP A 269 -3.95 13.45 19.37
N VAL A 270 -4.12 12.14 19.19
CA VAL A 270 -5.13 11.35 19.92
C VAL A 270 -4.96 11.46 21.42
N VAL A 271 -3.74 11.24 21.93
CA VAL A 271 -3.46 11.29 23.36
C VAL A 271 -3.56 12.72 23.91
N TRP A 272 -3.01 13.71 23.19
CA TRP A 272 -2.98 15.09 23.66
C TRP A 272 -4.35 15.79 23.62
N LYS A 273 -5.19 15.47 22.64
CA LYS A 273 -6.52 16.07 22.45
C LYS A 273 -7.68 15.20 22.92
N ASP A 274 -7.38 14.05 23.54
CA ASP A 274 -8.38 13.08 24.01
C ASP A 274 -9.30 12.58 22.87
N GLN A 275 -8.78 12.49 21.64
CA GLN A 275 -9.54 12.15 20.43
C GLN A 275 -9.47 10.64 20.12
N TRP A 276 -9.78 9.80 21.10
CA TRP A 276 -9.69 8.33 21.01
C TRP A 276 -10.54 7.68 19.91
N HIS A 277 -11.47 8.43 19.33
CA HIS A 277 -12.31 7.96 18.22
C HIS A 277 -11.52 7.65 16.94
N TYR A 278 -10.27 8.14 16.80
CA TYR A 278 -9.37 7.76 15.71
C TYR A 278 -8.70 6.39 15.92
N TRP A 279 -8.84 5.79 17.12
CA TRP A 279 -8.20 4.53 17.50
C TRP A 279 -9.19 3.39 17.74
#